data_AF-A0A0D3LL99-F1
#
_entry.id   AF-A0A0D3LL99-F1
#
_cell.length_a   1.000
_cell.length_b   1.000
_cell.length_c   1.000
_cell.angle_alpha   90.00
_cell.angle_beta   90.00
_cell.angle_gamma   90.00
#
_symmetry.space_group_name_H-M   'P 1'
#
loop_
_entity.id
_entity.type
_entity.pdbx_description
1 polymer ?
#
loop_
_entity_poly.entity_id
_entity_poly.type
_entity_poly.pdbx_seq_one_letter_code
_entity_poly.pdbx_strand_id
1 'polypeptide(L)'
;MKTALLLVAFQDIFFKNKGSHYTKDVQKSAKATEKLLEHFREHKLPVIHVKQMGKLDNLSAEKLLTYELLEPRTDDQTLITGEVNAFADQKLEELLKGVEATHLLVAGLAVEKFLVATLQAAKSLNYSCTVVQDACAVSKLKLGGEKIKSAMAHKVVMAVLNSYGVEITTAKDYIKAEEKQKKKLKKEMARQEAAFEAAKAALEAAEANLKLLESGLENKSAQVQKTPKTKKGGKKSNDIAGTKPAPGKPAKRKANTKASAPDAPSSQPNTDATLE
;
A
#
# COMPACT_ATOMS: atom_id res chain seq x y z
N MET A 1 -1.29 0.95 0.56
CA MET A 1 -0.05 1.67 0.91
C MET A 1 -0.30 3.14 0.65
N LYS A 2 -0.08 4.01 1.63
CA LYS A 2 -0.28 5.46 1.50
C LYS A 2 1.07 6.12 1.29
N THR A 3 1.21 6.91 0.23
CA THR A 3 2.49 7.47 -0.20
C THR A 3 2.54 8.97 0.07
N ALA A 4 3.62 9.45 0.67
CA ALA A 4 3.95 10.86 0.78
C ALA A 4 5.16 11.21 -0.11
N LEU A 5 5.14 12.38 -0.74
CA LEU A 5 6.28 12.94 -1.46
C LEU A 5 7.15 13.72 -0.48
N LEU A 6 8.40 13.31 -0.32
CA LEU A 6 9.38 13.95 0.54
C LEU A 6 10.42 14.69 -0.31
N LEU A 7 10.40 16.02 -0.24
CA LEU A 7 11.28 16.91 -0.99
C LEU A 7 12.39 17.44 -0.09
N VAL A 8 13.61 16.93 -0.24
CA VAL A 8 14.70 17.21 0.70
C VAL A 8 15.70 18.20 0.12
N ALA A 9 15.86 19.33 0.80
CA ALA A 9 16.87 20.36 0.53
C ALA A 9 16.84 20.93 -0.90
N PHE A 10 15.64 21.22 -1.39
CA PHE A 10 15.43 22.07 -2.57
C PHE A 10 15.48 23.57 -2.23
N GLN A 11 16.50 23.98 -1.49
CA GLN A 11 16.73 25.39 -1.15
C GLN A 11 17.60 26.09 -2.19
N ASP A 12 17.38 27.38 -2.41
CA ASP A 12 18.10 28.20 -3.41
C ASP A 12 19.62 28.11 -3.31
N ILE A 13 20.14 27.94 -2.09
CA ILE A 13 21.57 27.82 -1.83
C ILE A 13 22.23 26.67 -2.62
N PHE A 14 21.49 25.61 -2.92
CA PHE A 14 21.98 24.46 -3.68
C PHE A 14 21.92 24.68 -5.20
N PHE A 15 21.22 25.72 -5.66
CA PHE A 15 21.10 26.13 -7.06
C PHE A 15 22.05 27.27 -7.43
N LYS A 16 22.68 27.93 -6.44
CA LYS A 16 23.71 28.96 -6.66
C LYS A 16 24.82 28.47 -7.60
N ASN A 17 25.40 29.39 -8.38
CA ASN A 17 26.39 29.07 -9.40
C ASN A 17 25.94 27.96 -10.37
N LYS A 18 24.64 27.94 -10.70
CA LYS A 18 23.98 26.92 -11.54
C LYS A 18 24.20 25.48 -11.02
N GLY A 19 24.32 25.31 -9.70
CA GLY A 19 24.60 24.02 -9.08
C GLY A 19 25.93 23.39 -9.53
N SER A 20 26.93 24.20 -9.91
CA SER A 20 28.22 23.72 -10.43
C SER A 20 28.99 22.79 -9.49
N HIS A 21 28.60 22.72 -8.20
CA HIS A 21 29.13 21.77 -7.22
C HIS A 21 28.57 20.35 -7.37
N TYR A 22 27.54 20.14 -8.20
CA TYR A 22 26.87 18.85 -8.38
C TYR A 22 27.34 18.11 -9.63
N THR A 23 27.11 16.79 -9.63
CA THR A 23 27.48 15.88 -10.73
C THR A 23 26.50 15.91 -11.89
N LYS A 24 25.28 16.39 -11.64
CA LYS A 24 24.20 16.57 -12.61
C LYS A 24 23.72 18.01 -12.58
N ASP A 25 23.02 18.39 -13.64
CA ASP A 25 22.31 19.67 -13.73
C ASP A 25 21.13 19.67 -12.74
N VAL A 26 21.28 20.44 -11.67
CA VAL A 26 20.27 20.57 -10.61
C VAL A 26 18.96 21.16 -11.11
N GLN A 27 18.97 21.94 -12.19
CA GLN A 27 17.74 22.49 -12.79
C GLN A 27 16.92 21.37 -13.46
N LYS A 28 17.59 20.37 -14.04
CA LYS A 28 16.89 19.17 -14.55
C LYS A 28 16.27 18.37 -13.41
N SER A 29 16.95 18.28 -12.28
CA SER A 29 16.39 17.66 -11.08
C SER A 29 15.17 18.41 -10.57
N ALA A 30 15.23 19.74 -10.47
CA ALA A 30 14.07 20.55 -10.10
C ALA A 30 12.88 20.35 -11.05
N LYS A 31 13.10 20.33 -12.37
CA LYS A 31 12.04 20.07 -13.36
C LYS A 31 11.43 18.66 -13.26
N ALA A 32 12.22 17.66 -12.88
CA ALA A 32 11.69 16.32 -12.63
C ALA A 32 10.87 16.30 -11.33
N THR A 33 11.33 16.99 -10.29
CA THR A 33 10.61 17.16 -9.03
C THR A 33 9.29 17.93 -9.22
N GLU A 34 9.28 18.98 -10.02
CA GLU A 34 8.10 19.79 -10.33
C GLU A 34 6.96 18.93 -10.87
N LYS A 35 7.26 18.02 -11.81
CA LYS A 35 6.27 17.06 -12.35
C LYS A 35 5.70 16.13 -11.29
N LEU A 36 6.53 15.66 -10.35
CA LEU A 36 6.06 14.85 -9.22
C LEU A 36 5.18 15.69 -8.30
N LEU A 37 5.59 16.91 -8.01
CA LEU A 37 4.88 17.82 -7.12
C LEU A 37 3.50 18.18 -7.69
N GLU A 38 3.41 18.48 -8.98
CA GLU A 38 2.15 18.68 -9.71
C GLU A 38 1.28 17.41 -9.64
N HIS A 39 1.85 16.24 -9.94
CA HIS A 39 1.13 14.98 -9.88
C HIS A 39 0.55 14.71 -8.49
N PHE A 40 1.32 14.94 -7.42
CA PHE A 40 0.84 14.76 -6.05
C PHE A 40 -0.27 15.75 -5.70
N ARG A 41 -0.14 17.01 -6.10
CA ARG A 41 -1.15 18.06 -5.86
C ARG A 41 -2.45 17.78 -6.62
N GLU A 42 -2.40 17.40 -7.89
CA GLU A 42 -3.58 17.05 -8.69
C GLU A 42 -4.39 15.90 -8.06
N HIS A 43 -3.69 14.97 -7.42
CA HIS A 43 -4.28 13.81 -6.77
C HIS A 43 -4.51 13.98 -5.27
N LYS A 44 -4.29 15.18 -4.72
CA LYS A 44 -4.42 15.50 -3.28
C LYS A 44 -3.64 14.54 -2.38
N LEU A 45 -2.44 14.16 -2.83
CA LEU A 45 -1.53 13.30 -2.08
C LEU A 45 -0.60 14.15 -1.19
N PRO A 46 -0.15 13.63 -0.04
CA PRO A 46 0.69 14.37 0.89
C PRO A 46 2.04 14.79 0.30
N VAL A 47 2.42 16.05 0.53
CA VAL A 47 3.73 16.62 0.18
C VAL A 47 4.37 17.19 1.44
N ILE A 48 5.64 16.83 1.68
CA ILE A 48 6.44 17.31 2.79
C ILE A 48 7.76 17.86 2.27
N HIS A 49 8.01 19.14 2.49
CA HIS A 49 9.27 19.82 2.20
C HIS A 49 10.18 19.76 3.41
N VAL A 50 11.38 19.22 3.26
CA VAL A 50 12.40 19.16 4.31
C VAL A 50 13.51 20.15 3.98
N LYS A 51 13.58 21.22 4.77
CA LYS A 51 14.59 22.28 4.65
C LYS A 51 15.72 22.05 5.65
N GLN A 52 16.94 22.10 5.14
CA GLN A 52 18.18 21.90 5.89
C GLN A 52 18.71 23.26 6.36
N MET A 53 18.62 23.52 7.66
CA MET A 53 19.06 24.78 8.24
C MET A 53 20.59 24.81 8.50
N GLY A 54 21.19 23.64 8.67
CA GLY A 54 22.58 23.51 9.13
C GLY A 54 22.74 23.89 10.60
N LYS A 55 23.91 24.38 11.00
CA LYS A 55 24.17 24.82 12.38
C LYS A 55 23.40 26.11 12.70
N LEU A 56 22.83 26.17 13.91
CA LEU A 56 21.99 27.28 14.38
C LEU A 56 22.70 28.64 14.31
N ASP A 57 23.98 28.67 14.65
CA ASP A 57 24.82 29.89 14.65
C ASP A 57 24.99 30.51 13.25
N ASN A 58 24.59 29.80 12.20
CA ASN A 58 24.68 30.21 10.80
C ASN A 58 23.30 30.32 10.13
N LEU A 59 22.21 30.35 10.91
CA LEU A 59 20.85 30.41 10.39
C LEU A 59 20.56 31.78 9.77
N SER A 60 20.02 31.78 8.54
CA SER A 60 19.43 32.97 7.94
C SER A 60 18.20 32.60 7.11
N ALA A 61 17.23 33.52 7.03
CA ALA A 61 16.02 33.31 6.25
C ALA A 61 16.34 33.02 4.76
N GLU A 62 17.34 33.71 4.22
CA GLU A 62 17.82 33.49 2.85
C GLU A 62 18.28 32.06 2.58
N LYS A 63 18.85 31.38 3.58
CA LYS A 63 19.28 29.99 3.43
C LYS A 63 18.10 29.02 3.36
N LEU A 64 16.93 29.42 3.84
CA LEU A 64 15.71 28.60 3.87
C LEU A 64 14.76 28.88 2.71
N LEU A 65 15.10 29.81 1.81
CA LEU A 65 14.34 30.07 0.58
C LEU A 65 14.32 28.81 -0.29
N THR A 66 13.13 28.44 -0.76
CA THR A 66 12.96 27.28 -1.64
C THR A 66 13.32 27.69 -3.05
N TYR A 67 13.76 26.74 -3.86
CA TYR A 67 13.92 26.98 -5.28
C TYR A 67 12.57 27.30 -5.93
N GLU A 68 12.51 28.34 -6.75
CA GLU A 68 11.27 28.96 -7.26
C GLU A 68 10.25 27.96 -7.86
N LEU A 69 10.71 26.92 -8.55
CA LEU A 69 9.83 25.91 -9.18
C LEU A 69 9.15 24.98 -8.16
N LEU A 70 9.63 24.97 -6.92
CA LEU A 70 9.29 23.98 -5.90
C LEU A 70 8.76 24.63 -4.62
N GLU A 71 8.30 25.88 -4.69
CA GLU A 71 7.76 26.56 -3.51
C GLU A 71 6.58 25.78 -2.91
N PRO A 72 6.53 25.65 -1.55
CA PRO A 72 5.41 25.05 -0.86
C PRO A 72 4.11 25.82 -1.12
N ARG A 73 3.00 25.09 -1.28
CA ARG A 73 1.64 25.64 -1.20
C ARG A 73 1.12 25.57 0.22
N THR A 74 0.01 26.26 0.50
CA THR A 74 -0.63 26.30 1.82
C THR A 74 -0.95 24.91 2.39
N ASP A 75 -1.27 23.95 1.52
CA ASP A 75 -1.61 22.58 1.91
C ASP A 75 -0.38 21.67 2.05
N ASP A 76 0.81 22.13 1.64
CA ASP A 76 2.04 21.36 1.77
C ASP A 76 2.60 21.51 3.20
N GLN A 77 3.17 20.44 3.76
CA GLN A 77 3.86 20.51 5.04
C GLN A 77 5.32 20.93 4.83
N THR A 78 5.88 21.70 5.77
CA THR A 78 7.30 22.06 5.78
C THR A 78 7.94 21.69 7.11
N LEU A 79 9.03 20.93 7.04
CA LEU A 79 9.92 20.61 8.16
C LEU A 79 11.23 21.36 7.99
N ILE A 80 11.67 22.09 9.02
CA ILE A 80 13.01 22.67 9.09
C ILE A 80 13.80 21.87 10.13
N THR A 81 14.97 21.35 9.74
CA THR A 81 15.84 20.58 10.63
C THR A 81 17.31 21.01 10.49
N GLY A 82 18.05 20.92 11.59
CA GLY A 82 19.51 21.08 11.62
C GLY A 82 20.26 19.77 11.43
N GLU A 83 19.54 18.66 11.48
CA GLU A 83 20.09 17.31 11.44
C GLU A 83 20.22 16.78 10.02
N VAL A 84 21.27 16.00 9.79
CA VAL A 84 21.49 15.35 8.49
C VAL A 84 20.40 14.30 8.22
N ASN A 85 19.98 13.58 9.25
CA ASN A 85 18.86 12.65 9.23
C ASN A 85 17.57 13.39 9.64
N ALA A 86 16.61 13.49 8.72
CA ALA A 86 15.35 14.20 9.00
C ALA A 86 14.46 13.51 10.07
N PHE A 87 14.75 12.25 10.43
CA PHE A 87 14.06 11.53 11.52
C PHE A 87 14.68 11.76 12.90
N ALA A 88 15.84 12.43 13.01
CA ALA A 88 16.55 12.57 14.28
C ALA A 88 15.72 13.24 15.38
N ASP A 89 14.91 14.25 15.02
CA ASP A 89 14.12 15.05 15.96
C ASP A 89 12.66 14.59 16.08
N GLN A 90 12.29 13.42 15.53
CA GLN A 90 10.93 12.83 15.49
C GLN A 90 9.84 13.63 14.75
N LYS A 91 10.04 14.92 14.47
CA LYS A 91 9.08 15.78 13.78
C LYS A 91 8.65 15.23 12.41
N LEU A 92 9.57 14.65 11.64
CA LEU A 92 9.21 14.02 10.37
C LEU A 92 8.26 12.84 10.57
N GLU A 93 8.49 12.03 11.60
CA GLU A 93 7.65 10.88 11.90
C GLU A 93 6.23 11.32 12.31
N GLU A 94 6.10 12.39 13.09
CA GLU A 94 4.81 12.98 13.45
C GLU A 94 4.03 13.45 12.22
N LEU A 95 4.68 14.18 11.32
CA LEU A 95 4.07 14.63 10.06
C LEU A 95 3.60 13.45 9.20
N LEU A 96 4.44 12.41 9.06
CA LEU A 96 4.12 11.21 8.30
C LEU A 96 2.97 10.40 8.93
N LYS A 97 2.92 10.29 10.26
CA LYS A 97 1.80 9.70 10.99
C LYS A 97 0.51 10.47 10.76
N GLY A 98 0.56 11.81 10.78
CA GLY A 98 -0.60 12.67 10.56
C GLY A 98 -1.25 12.49 9.18
N VAL A 99 -0.48 12.06 8.18
CA VAL A 99 -0.97 11.74 6.83
C VAL A 99 -1.08 10.23 6.57
N GLU A 100 -0.87 9.41 7.61
CA GLU A 100 -0.88 7.95 7.59
C GLU A 100 0.05 7.34 6.50
N ALA A 101 1.15 8.01 6.20
CA ALA A 101 2.10 7.55 5.20
C ALA A 101 2.79 6.27 5.66
N THR A 102 2.90 5.31 4.75
CA THR A 102 3.64 4.04 4.93
C THR A 102 4.72 3.86 3.85
N HIS A 103 4.70 4.74 2.84
CA HIS A 103 5.65 4.78 1.74
C HIS A 103 6.13 6.21 1.50
N LEU A 104 7.43 6.35 1.31
CA LEU A 104 8.08 7.62 0.99
C LEU A 104 8.57 7.59 -0.45
N LEU A 105 8.07 8.51 -1.27
CA LEU A 105 8.68 8.85 -2.55
C LEU A 105 9.61 10.03 -2.34
N VAL A 106 10.90 9.87 -2.59
CA VAL A 106 11.93 10.85 -2.17
C VAL A 106 12.65 11.44 -3.37
N ALA A 107 12.78 12.77 -3.35
CA ALA A 107 13.60 13.56 -4.26
C ALA A 107 14.42 14.57 -3.44
N GLY A 108 15.63 14.94 -3.88
CA GLY A 108 16.40 15.95 -3.15
C GLY A 108 17.88 16.09 -3.48
N LEU A 109 18.50 17.06 -2.78
CA LEU A 109 19.92 17.43 -2.88
C LEU A 109 20.52 17.64 -1.48
N ALA A 110 21.79 17.36 -1.20
CA ALA A 110 22.65 16.41 -1.88
C ALA A 110 22.36 14.98 -1.35
N VAL A 111 22.21 14.02 -2.27
CA VAL A 111 21.74 12.66 -1.92
C VAL A 111 22.68 11.98 -0.93
N GLU A 112 23.99 12.07 -1.15
CA GLU A 112 25.03 11.41 -0.36
C GLU A 112 25.06 11.84 1.11
N LYS A 113 24.47 12.98 1.42
CA LYS A 113 24.45 13.54 2.77
C LYS A 113 23.08 13.34 3.41
N PHE A 114 22.06 14.00 2.88
CA PHE A 114 20.76 14.09 3.56
C PHE A 114 19.87 12.87 3.27
N LEU A 115 19.84 12.40 2.03
CA LEU A 115 18.93 11.32 1.65
C LEU A 115 19.42 9.96 2.16
N VAL A 116 20.72 9.65 2.08
CA VAL A 116 21.26 8.38 2.60
C VAL A 116 20.91 8.21 4.08
N ALA A 117 21.21 9.20 4.92
CA ALA A 117 20.92 9.13 6.35
C ALA A 117 19.42 9.04 6.64
N THR A 118 18.61 9.86 5.96
CA THR A 118 17.15 9.89 6.15
C THR A 118 16.49 8.58 5.69
N LEU A 119 16.91 8.02 4.56
CA LEU A 119 16.35 6.77 4.01
C LEU A 119 16.75 5.55 4.83
N GLN A 120 17.98 5.49 5.34
CA GLN A 120 18.39 4.43 6.26
C GLN A 120 17.53 4.46 7.53
N ALA A 121 17.31 5.63 8.12
CA ALA A 121 16.41 5.78 9.27
C ALA A 121 14.97 5.38 8.92
N ALA A 122 14.45 5.80 7.77
CA ALA A 122 13.12 5.43 7.30
C ALA A 122 12.96 3.89 7.18
N LYS A 123 13.96 3.20 6.63
CA LYS A 123 13.97 1.73 6.53
C LYS A 123 13.96 1.06 7.91
N SER A 124 14.75 1.57 8.85
CA SER A 124 14.75 1.07 10.24
C SER A 124 13.40 1.27 10.95
N LEU A 125 12.64 2.29 10.53
CA LEU A 125 11.29 2.58 11.01
C LEU A 125 10.19 1.89 10.18
N ASN A 126 10.55 0.91 9.33
CA ASN A 126 9.64 0.11 8.49
C ASN A 126 8.88 0.88 7.41
N TYR A 127 9.34 2.06 6.99
CA TYR A 127 8.80 2.71 5.80
C TYR A 127 9.27 1.98 4.53
N SER A 128 8.36 1.83 3.56
CA SER A 128 8.78 1.56 2.18
C SER A 128 9.36 2.84 1.59
N CYS A 129 10.37 2.75 0.74
CA CYS A 129 11.03 3.92 0.18
C CYS A 129 11.33 3.72 -1.30
N THR A 130 11.03 4.76 -2.09
CA THR A 130 11.39 4.86 -3.51
C THR A 130 12.10 6.19 -3.74
N VAL A 131 13.24 6.18 -4.42
CA VAL A 131 14.00 7.37 -4.79
C VAL A 131 13.85 7.66 -6.27
N VAL A 132 13.56 8.91 -6.59
CA VAL A 132 13.42 9.37 -7.97
C VAL A 132 14.75 9.95 -8.46
N GLN A 133 15.55 9.13 -9.14
CA GLN A 133 16.97 9.41 -9.38
C GLN A 133 17.21 10.63 -10.29
N ASP A 134 16.29 10.92 -11.21
CA ASP A 134 16.37 12.09 -12.09
C ASP A 134 15.95 13.39 -11.38
N ALA A 135 15.20 13.27 -10.29
CA ALA A 135 14.87 14.34 -9.34
C ALA A 135 15.90 14.51 -8.20
N CYS A 136 17.08 13.89 -8.34
CA CYS A 136 18.13 13.86 -7.32
C CYS A 136 19.48 14.30 -7.88
N ALA A 137 20.30 14.94 -7.03
CA ALA A 137 21.67 15.30 -7.39
C ALA A 137 22.68 14.97 -6.28
N VAL A 138 23.88 14.57 -6.71
CA VAL A 138 25.02 14.21 -5.86
C VAL A 138 26.11 15.26 -6.04
N SER A 139 26.80 15.66 -4.98
CA SER A 139 27.90 16.63 -5.09
C SER A 139 29.10 16.01 -5.81
N LYS A 140 30.00 16.83 -6.35
CA LYS A 140 31.30 16.36 -6.88
C LYS A 140 32.15 15.84 -5.73
N LEU A 141 32.16 14.51 -5.55
CA LEU A 141 32.83 13.84 -4.44
C LEU A 141 34.35 13.78 -4.61
N LYS A 142 35.06 13.76 -3.48
CA LYS A 142 36.50 13.50 -3.41
C LYS A 142 36.81 12.56 -2.26
N LEU A 143 37.83 11.72 -2.42
CA LEU A 143 38.36 10.85 -1.36
C LEU A 143 39.89 10.92 -1.41
N GLY A 144 40.54 11.16 -0.27
CA GLY A 144 42.02 11.29 -0.23
C GLY A 144 42.57 12.39 -1.15
N GLY A 145 41.78 13.42 -1.47
CA GLY A 145 42.14 14.47 -2.42
C GLY A 145 41.85 14.15 -3.90
N GLU A 146 41.61 12.88 -4.24
CA GLU A 146 41.27 12.47 -5.60
C GLU A 146 39.79 12.73 -5.92
N LYS A 147 39.50 13.25 -7.12
CA LYS A 147 38.13 13.51 -7.58
C LYS A 147 37.49 12.23 -8.10
N ILE A 148 36.33 11.88 -7.58
CA ILE A 148 35.52 10.79 -8.14
C ILE A 148 34.88 11.28 -9.43
N LYS A 149 34.93 10.45 -10.49
CA LYS A 149 34.29 10.78 -11.78
C LYS A 149 32.79 11.07 -11.57
N SER A 150 32.35 12.27 -11.96
CA SER A 150 30.97 12.73 -11.78
C SER A 150 29.94 11.77 -12.37
N ALA A 151 30.25 11.15 -13.52
CA ALA A 151 29.38 10.17 -14.16
C ALA A 151 29.11 8.93 -13.31
N MET A 152 30.03 8.57 -12.40
CA MET A 152 29.94 7.41 -11.51
C MET A 152 29.33 7.75 -10.16
N ALA A 153 29.69 8.89 -9.56
CA ALA A 153 29.25 9.24 -8.21
C ALA A 153 27.72 9.10 -8.02
N HIS A 154 26.92 9.65 -8.94
CA HIS A 154 25.47 9.51 -8.86
C HIS A 154 25.00 8.04 -8.98
N LYS A 155 25.56 7.27 -9.91
CA LYS A 155 25.17 5.85 -10.09
C LYS A 155 25.52 5.01 -8.86
N VAL A 156 26.70 5.23 -8.29
CA VAL A 156 27.16 4.52 -7.09
C VAL A 156 26.25 4.84 -5.90
N VAL A 157 25.91 6.11 -5.65
CA VAL A 157 25.00 6.48 -4.56
C VAL A 157 23.61 5.83 -4.75
N MET A 158 23.07 5.83 -5.98
CA MET A 158 21.80 5.14 -6.26
C MET A 158 21.89 3.62 -6.06
N ALA A 159 23.01 2.99 -6.44
CA ALA A 159 23.23 1.57 -6.23
C ALA A 159 23.34 1.21 -4.74
N VAL A 160 24.00 2.06 -3.95
CA VAL A 160 24.09 1.92 -2.49
C VAL A 160 22.69 2.00 -1.85
N LEU A 161 21.88 3.00 -2.23
CA LEU A 161 20.51 3.10 -1.74
C LEU A 161 19.68 1.85 -2.12
N ASN A 162 19.80 1.37 -3.35
CA ASN A 162 19.14 0.14 -3.80
C ASN A 162 19.54 -1.08 -2.96
N SER A 163 20.83 -1.20 -2.60
CA SER A 163 21.32 -2.30 -1.75
C SER A 163 20.69 -2.32 -0.35
N TYR A 164 20.17 -1.19 0.14
CA TYR A 164 19.40 -1.10 1.40
C TYR A 164 17.89 -1.36 1.23
N GLY A 165 17.46 -1.87 0.08
CA GLY A 165 16.05 -2.14 -0.21
C GLY A 165 15.22 -0.87 -0.41
N VAL A 166 15.83 0.17 -0.97
CA VAL A 166 15.17 1.38 -1.48
C VAL A 166 14.98 1.22 -2.99
N GLU A 167 13.76 1.34 -3.48
CA GLU A 167 13.50 1.26 -4.92
C GLU A 167 14.05 2.49 -5.64
N ILE A 168 14.63 2.33 -6.83
CA ILE A 168 15.14 3.43 -7.64
C ILE A 168 14.32 3.53 -8.93
N THR A 169 13.75 4.71 -9.21
CA THR A 169 12.91 4.95 -10.40
C THR A 169 13.21 6.32 -11.03
N THR A 170 12.47 6.68 -12.08
CA THR A 170 12.44 8.03 -12.66
C THR A 170 11.07 8.68 -12.44
N ALA A 171 11.00 10.01 -12.51
CA ALA A 171 9.73 10.72 -12.32
C ALA A 171 8.68 10.26 -13.34
N LYS A 172 9.11 10.11 -14.60
CA LYS A 172 8.26 9.64 -15.70
C LYS A 172 7.75 8.21 -15.47
N ASP A 173 8.62 7.31 -15.04
CA ASP A 173 8.26 5.90 -14.87
C ASP A 173 7.37 5.70 -13.64
N TYR A 174 7.64 6.43 -12.56
CA TYR A 174 6.79 6.44 -11.37
C TYR A 174 5.36 6.88 -11.70
N ILE A 175 5.19 8.06 -12.33
CA ILE A 175 3.87 8.59 -12.69
C ILE A 175 3.10 7.61 -13.57
N LYS A 176 3.76 7.05 -14.59
CA LYS A 176 3.14 6.05 -15.48
C LYS A 176 2.71 4.78 -14.74
N ALA A 177 3.54 4.28 -13.82
CA ALA A 177 3.23 3.09 -13.04
C ALA A 177 2.03 3.34 -12.11
N GLU A 178 1.99 4.50 -11.47
CA GLU A 178 0.94 4.94 -10.55
C GLU A 178 -0.41 5.08 -11.28
N GLU A 179 -0.44 5.75 -12.44
CA GLU A 179 -1.63 5.85 -13.28
C GLU A 179 -2.14 4.48 -13.75
N LYS A 180 -1.23 3.59 -14.15
CA LYS A 180 -1.57 2.23 -14.58
C LYS A 180 -2.18 1.44 -13.43
N GLN A 181 -1.62 1.57 -12.23
CA GLN A 181 -2.12 0.92 -11.03
C GLN A 181 -3.51 1.44 -10.64
N LYS A 182 -3.72 2.77 -10.66
CA LYS A 182 -5.04 3.39 -10.45
C LYS A 182 -6.08 2.90 -11.44
N LYS A 183 -5.75 2.85 -12.73
CA LYS A 183 -6.65 2.33 -13.79
C LYS A 183 -7.02 0.88 -13.54
N LYS A 184 -6.05 0.03 -13.14
CA LYS A 184 -6.30 -1.37 -12.79
C LYS A 184 -7.22 -1.48 -11.57
N LEU A 185 -6.94 -0.73 -10.50
CA LEU A 185 -7.73 -0.74 -9.27
C LEU A 185 -9.16 -0.27 -9.52
N LYS A 186 -9.35 0.81 -10.30
CA LYS A 186 -10.68 1.30 -10.68
C LYS A 186 -11.50 0.26 -11.45
N LYS A 187 -10.86 -0.44 -12.39
CA LYS A 187 -11.50 -1.53 -13.15
C LYS A 187 -11.88 -2.70 -12.23
N GLU A 188 -11.03 -3.03 -11.27
CA GLU A 188 -11.27 -4.10 -10.31
C GLU A 188 -12.40 -3.75 -9.33
N MET A 189 -12.41 -2.52 -8.81
CA MET A 189 -13.51 -2.01 -7.97
C MET A 189 -14.85 -2.05 -8.70
N ALA A 190 -14.92 -1.55 -9.94
CA ALA A 190 -16.15 -1.59 -10.73
C ALA A 190 -16.64 -3.04 -10.97
N ARG A 191 -15.72 -3.98 -11.16
CA ARG A 191 -16.06 -5.41 -11.29
C ARG A 191 -16.61 -5.99 -9.98
N GLN A 192 -16.01 -5.63 -8.85
CA GLN A 192 -16.46 -6.08 -7.53
C GLN A 192 -17.83 -5.51 -7.18
N GLU A 193 -18.05 -4.22 -7.46
CA GLU A 193 -19.34 -3.55 -7.26
C GLU A 193 -20.45 -4.21 -8.11
N ALA A 194 -20.20 -4.45 -9.40
CA ALA A 194 -21.14 -5.15 -10.26
C ALA A 194 -21.43 -6.59 -9.78
N ALA A 195 -20.42 -7.30 -9.28
CA ALA A 195 -20.59 -8.64 -8.71
C ALA A 195 -21.40 -8.61 -7.41
N PHE A 196 -21.20 -7.59 -6.57
CA PHE A 196 -21.95 -7.40 -5.33
C PHE A 196 -23.43 -7.10 -5.60
N GLU A 197 -23.73 -6.19 -6.52
CA GLU A 197 -25.11 -5.88 -6.92
C GLU A 197 -25.82 -7.09 -7.56
N ALA A 198 -25.10 -7.87 -8.39
CA ALA A 198 -25.64 -9.11 -8.95
C ALA A 198 -25.95 -10.16 -7.86
N ALA A 199 -25.08 -10.30 -6.85
CA ALA A 199 -25.31 -11.20 -5.73
C ALA A 199 -26.50 -10.77 -4.86
N LYS A 200 -26.64 -9.46 -4.63
CA LYS A 200 -27.79 -8.89 -3.91
C LYS A 200 -29.11 -9.16 -4.65
N ALA A 201 -29.17 -8.91 -5.95
CA ALA A 201 -30.36 -9.17 -6.76
C ALA A 201 -30.73 -10.67 -6.76
N ALA A 202 -29.73 -11.56 -6.79
CA ALA A 202 -29.96 -13.01 -6.71
C ALA A 202 -30.52 -13.43 -5.34
N LEU A 203 -30.07 -12.81 -4.25
CA LEU A 203 -30.60 -13.05 -2.90
C LEU A 203 -32.06 -12.60 -2.79
N GLU A 204 -32.37 -11.40 -3.27
CA GLU A 204 -33.75 -10.88 -3.30
C GLU A 204 -34.70 -11.78 -4.11
N ALA A 205 -34.22 -12.28 -5.26
CA ALA A 205 -34.98 -13.23 -6.06
C ALA A 205 -35.20 -14.58 -5.35
N ALA A 206 -34.19 -15.08 -4.63
CA ALA A 206 -34.32 -16.31 -3.85
C ALA A 206 -35.32 -16.16 -2.69
N GLU A 207 -35.28 -15.03 -1.98
CA GLU A 207 -36.25 -14.71 -0.92
C GLU A 207 -37.69 -14.58 -1.44
N ALA A 208 -37.87 -13.96 -2.61
CA ALA A 208 -39.18 -13.87 -3.26
C ALA A 208 -39.72 -15.26 -3.63
N ASN A 209 -38.86 -16.14 -4.17
CA ASN A 209 -39.23 -17.52 -4.48
C ASN A 209 -39.58 -18.32 -3.22
N LEU A 210 -38.86 -18.11 -2.10
CA LEU A 210 -39.15 -18.77 -0.82
C LEU A 210 -40.55 -18.38 -0.30
N LYS A 211 -40.88 -17.08 -0.30
CA LYS A 211 -42.21 -16.58 0.10
C LYS A 211 -43.35 -17.15 -0.77
N LEU A 212 -43.11 -17.28 -2.07
CA LEU A 212 -44.07 -17.92 -2.99
C LEU A 212 -44.30 -19.39 -2.62
N LEU A 213 -43.25 -20.13 -2.29
CA LEU A 213 -43.36 -21.53 -1.84
C LEU A 213 -44.10 -21.64 -0.51
N GLU A 214 -43.80 -20.77 0.46
CA GLU A 214 -44.49 -20.73 1.77
C GLU A 214 -45.99 -20.46 1.61
N SER A 215 -46.37 -19.43 0.85
CA SER A 215 -47.79 -19.12 0.58
C SER A 215 -48.51 -20.23 -0.22
N GLY A 216 -47.80 -20.93 -1.11
CA GLY A 216 -48.32 -22.08 -1.83
C GLY A 216 -48.59 -23.29 -0.92
N LEU A 217 -47.76 -23.49 0.10
CA LEU A 217 -47.95 -24.53 1.12
C LEU A 217 -49.16 -24.22 2.03
N GLU A 218 -49.33 -22.96 2.44
CA GLU A 218 -50.50 -22.51 3.23
C GLU A 218 -51.83 -22.66 2.47
N ASN A 219 -51.84 -22.37 1.16
CA ASN A 219 -53.04 -22.53 0.34
C ASN A 219 -53.41 -24.01 0.11
N LYS A 220 -52.41 -24.89 -0.04
CA LYS A 220 -52.65 -26.35 -0.15
C LYS A 220 -53.17 -26.94 1.16
N SER A 221 -52.67 -26.51 2.32
CA SER A 221 -53.21 -26.96 3.61
C SER A 221 -54.63 -26.47 3.87
N ALA A 222 -54.99 -25.27 3.40
CA ALA A 222 -56.37 -24.75 3.45
C ALA A 222 -57.35 -25.48 2.51
N GLN A 223 -56.90 -25.92 1.31
CA GLN A 223 -57.74 -26.69 0.39
C GLN A 223 -58.00 -28.13 0.86
N VAL A 224 -57.05 -28.77 1.55
CA VAL A 224 -57.24 -30.12 2.12
C VAL A 224 -58.31 -30.14 3.24
N GLN A 225 -58.56 -29.02 3.91
CA GLN A 225 -59.64 -28.91 4.92
C GLN A 225 -61.05 -28.67 4.32
N LYS A 226 -61.17 -28.42 3.00
CA LYS A 226 -62.44 -28.19 2.30
C LYS A 226 -62.74 -29.29 1.27
N THR A 227 -62.88 -30.54 1.71
CA THR A 227 -63.54 -31.59 0.91
C THR A 227 -65.06 -31.63 1.18
N PRO A 228 -65.93 -31.77 0.15
CA PRO A 228 -67.39 -31.86 0.35
C PRO A 228 -67.82 -33.16 1.03
N LYS A 229 -68.77 -33.07 1.97
CA LYS A 229 -69.47 -34.22 2.57
C LYS A 229 -70.22 -35.01 1.50
N THR A 230 -69.75 -36.20 1.13
CA THR A 230 -70.56 -37.20 0.42
C THR A 230 -71.43 -38.00 1.40
N LYS A 231 -72.71 -38.14 1.05
CA LYS A 231 -73.76 -38.85 1.80
C LYS A 231 -73.57 -40.38 1.73
N LYS A 232 -73.96 -41.01 2.85
CA LYS A 232 -74.15 -42.44 3.15
C LYS A 232 -74.52 -43.38 1.99
N GLY A 233 -73.94 -44.59 2.05
CA GLY A 233 -74.53 -45.84 1.55
C GLY A 233 -73.71 -47.04 2.04
N GLY A 234 -74.25 -47.83 2.96
CA GLY A 234 -73.56 -49.00 3.53
C GLY A 234 -73.99 -50.32 2.87
N LYS A 235 -73.09 -51.31 2.82
CA LYS A 235 -73.29 -52.69 3.31
C LYS A 235 -72.07 -53.59 3.03
N LYS A 236 -71.67 -54.30 4.09
CA LYS A 236 -71.32 -55.74 4.23
C LYS A 236 -70.20 -56.40 3.39
N SER A 237 -69.21 -56.89 4.15
CA SER A 237 -68.60 -58.24 4.20
C SER A 237 -67.98 -58.89 2.95
N ASN A 238 -66.69 -59.25 3.02
CA ASN A 238 -66.24 -60.64 3.27
C ASN A 238 -64.71 -60.79 3.34
N ASP A 239 -64.33 -61.63 4.29
CA ASP A 239 -63.18 -62.51 4.51
C ASP A 239 -61.99 -62.71 3.53
N ILE A 240 -60.81 -62.78 4.19
CA ILE A 240 -59.71 -63.78 4.16
C ILE A 240 -58.64 -63.80 3.05
N ALA A 241 -57.42 -64.09 3.54
CA ALA A 241 -56.15 -64.50 2.91
C ALA A 241 -55.26 -63.34 2.43
N GLY A 242 -54.03 -63.13 2.91
CA GLY A 242 -53.07 -64.04 3.53
C GLY A 242 -51.80 -64.01 2.69
N THR A 243 -50.75 -63.28 3.13
CA THR A 243 -49.31 -63.64 3.07
C THR A 243 -48.40 -62.45 3.40
N LYS A 244 -47.51 -62.67 4.36
CA LYS A 244 -46.23 -61.96 4.63
C LYS A 244 -45.17 -62.49 3.63
N PRO A 245 -44.00 -61.85 3.38
CA PRO A 245 -43.02 -61.42 4.40
C PRO A 245 -42.38 -60.02 4.14
N ALA A 246 -42.11 -59.21 5.17
CA ALA A 246 -40.89 -59.08 5.99
C ALA A 246 -39.80 -58.12 5.40
N PRO A 247 -39.00 -57.45 6.26
CA PRO A 247 -38.45 -56.12 5.99
C PRO A 247 -36.93 -56.10 5.75
N GLY A 248 -36.45 -55.14 4.94
CA GLY A 248 -35.03 -54.81 4.80
C GLY A 248 -34.66 -53.49 5.50
N LYS A 249 -33.87 -53.58 6.56
CA LYS A 249 -33.04 -52.51 7.17
C LYS A 249 -31.59 -53.05 7.18
N PRO A 250 -30.53 -52.27 7.51
CA PRO A 250 -30.27 -50.85 7.27
C PRO A 250 -28.82 -50.58 6.77
N ALA A 251 -28.53 -49.29 6.60
CA ALA A 251 -27.25 -48.61 6.39
C ALA A 251 -25.95 -49.25 6.91
N LYS A 252 -24.84 -49.00 6.18
CA LYS A 252 -23.49 -48.91 6.73
C LYS A 252 -22.83 -47.58 6.36
N ARG A 253 -22.63 -46.76 7.39
CA ARG A 253 -21.61 -45.71 7.49
C ARG A 253 -20.21 -46.32 7.29
N LYS A 254 -19.32 -45.60 6.63
CA LYS A 254 -17.90 -45.56 7.00
C LYS A 254 -17.42 -44.10 7.00
N ALA A 255 -17.35 -43.55 8.20
CA ALA A 255 -16.42 -42.48 8.52
C ALA A 255 -15.02 -43.11 8.61
N ASN A 256 -14.00 -42.44 8.06
CA ASN A 256 -12.63 -42.70 8.47
C ASN A 256 -11.98 -41.36 8.82
N THR A 257 -11.85 -41.16 10.12
CA THR A 257 -11.03 -40.16 10.78
C THR A 257 -9.58 -40.67 10.79
N LYS A 258 -8.62 -39.82 10.43
CA LYS A 258 -7.31 -39.83 11.07
C LYS A 258 -6.68 -38.44 11.01
N ALA A 259 -6.74 -37.76 12.13
CA ALA A 259 -5.87 -36.65 12.48
C ALA A 259 -4.55 -37.24 13.01
N SER A 260 -3.43 -36.61 12.68
CA SER A 260 -2.24 -36.52 13.53
C SER A 260 -1.53 -35.21 13.19
N ALA A 261 -1.07 -34.57 14.26
CA ALA A 261 -0.73 -33.16 14.42
C ALA A 261 0.78 -32.89 14.16
N PRO A 262 1.29 -31.66 14.36
CA PRO A 262 2.54 -31.14 13.81
C PRO A 262 3.73 -31.29 14.76
N ASP A 263 4.96 -31.22 14.24
CA ASP A 263 6.17 -31.09 15.05
C ASP A 263 7.17 -30.07 14.46
N ALA A 264 7.38 -29.00 15.22
CA ALA A 264 8.59 -28.19 15.41
C ALA A 264 8.41 -27.56 16.83
N PRO A 265 9.45 -27.20 17.62
CA PRO A 265 10.82 -26.82 17.25
C PRO A 265 11.94 -27.30 18.23
N SER A 266 13.21 -27.05 17.88
CA SER A 266 14.40 -26.87 18.75
C SER A 266 15.66 -26.97 17.85
N SER A 267 16.82 -26.35 18.07
CA SER A 267 17.36 -25.38 19.02
C SER A 267 18.75 -25.02 18.47
N GLN A 268 19.17 -23.77 18.56
CA GLN A 268 20.57 -23.36 18.33
C GLN A 268 21.48 -23.80 19.50
N PRO A 269 22.80 -23.77 19.28
CA PRO A 269 23.67 -23.12 20.25
C PRO A 269 24.58 -22.04 19.64
N ASN A 270 24.77 -21.00 20.45
CA ASN A 270 25.78 -19.94 20.32
C ASN A 270 27.20 -20.49 20.21
N THR A 271 28.04 -19.80 19.44
CA THR A 271 29.45 -19.59 19.81
C THR A 271 29.86 -18.15 19.53
N ASP A 272 30.45 -17.60 20.57
CA ASP A 272 31.07 -16.31 20.80
C ASP A 272 32.41 -16.18 20.05
N ALA A 273 32.76 -14.99 19.54
CA ALA A 273 34.13 -14.61 19.16
C ALA A 273 34.26 -13.08 18.96
N THR A 274 34.63 -12.38 20.03
CA THR A 274 35.73 -11.39 20.19
C THR A 274 36.21 -10.65 18.92
N LEU A 275 36.01 -9.33 18.77
CA LEU A 275 36.90 -8.24 19.23
C LEU A 275 38.38 -8.42 18.85
N GLU A 276 38.78 -7.81 17.72
CA GLU A 276 39.97 -6.93 17.54
C GLU A 276 39.67 -5.90 16.43
#